data_AF-A0A7C9TLH7-F1
#
_entry.id   AF-A0A7C9TLH7-F1
#
_cell.length_a   1.000
_cell.length_b   1.000
_cell.length_c   1.000
_cell.angle_alpha   90.00
_cell.angle_beta   90.00
_cell.angle_gamma   90.00
#
_symmetry.space_group_name_H-M   'P 1'
#
loop_
_entity.id
_entity.type
_entity.pdbx_description
1 polymer ?
#
loop_
_entity_poly.entity_id
_entity_poly.type
_entity_poly.pdbx_seq_one_letter_code
_entity_poly.pdbx_strand_id
1 'polypeptide(L)'
;MVRPPLASSSVPAGASARHAPARPGAWGRGLLALLLWGSAWQSGAQPVPAAPGAASAVVVGAVASAPAGAASAPALPADWARAQDQYWHAPRTVDFIRRLEALQQAMDQHCQGGLVIPVRTAWREALVAWLRLSAVPGPDLLAPEVLTRLDAPARAELIEQAIEAAAEGTLQADRLAPGARGLGALEWLLWTQPPGVSLKAPPSRSRSTAAPSRRVAKPAAKGAATKSTKTKAAAKTPARRAQLDAGGWGGAADAVGAVLLRLEQAASAPQGYRAQASKPKPAAPAKARKTNAKPARSTKATKATKPSRTAAAAVAAEPVDPLLAGGRSAAGQASRTAQPAACRLGRALVADLRTQSLGLADALARRLEAAPVLAVAASAPSATAPAGGDRLGAGWLEALVQLRVQALEQPLQAEAHKGRAGLPLPRQLSGSASVDRVSRWSALRALAVGEEGGGPAGPGLQGLAWTTRLQQAGHAELAEQLLQQANAVDQALEAALPNTPPVLHQAAEALARLEQLVVRQVLPALS
;
A
#
# COMPACT_ATOMS: atom_id res chain seq x y z
N MET A 1 -18.01 -36.03 47.56
CA MET A 1 -17.65 -34.92 46.64
C MET A 1 -18.72 -33.85 46.77
N VAL A 2 -18.40 -32.80 47.53
CA VAL A 2 -19.34 -31.73 47.94
C VAL A 2 -19.25 -30.59 46.92
N ARG A 3 -20.38 -30.22 46.33
CA ARG A 3 -20.54 -29.02 45.49
C ARG A 3 -20.83 -27.80 46.38
N PRO A 4 -20.20 -26.63 46.16
CA PRO A 4 -20.58 -25.41 46.86
C PRO A 4 -21.79 -24.72 46.19
N PRO A 5 -22.57 -23.92 46.95
CA PRO A 5 -23.73 -23.21 46.44
C PRO A 5 -23.34 -21.87 45.78
N LEU A 6 -24.12 -21.48 44.77
CA LEU A 6 -24.05 -20.19 44.09
C LEU A 6 -24.66 -19.10 44.98
N ALA A 7 -23.88 -18.06 45.28
CA ALA A 7 -24.34 -16.86 45.96
C ALA A 7 -25.07 -15.93 44.97
N SER A 8 -26.33 -15.64 45.28
CA SER A 8 -27.17 -14.64 44.64
C SER A 8 -26.87 -13.25 45.22
N SER A 9 -26.28 -12.35 44.43
CA SER A 9 -26.13 -10.94 44.79
C SER A 9 -27.32 -10.13 44.26
N SER A 10 -28.18 -9.69 45.17
CA SER A 10 -29.20 -8.66 44.96
C SER A 10 -28.56 -7.28 44.81
N VAL A 11 -28.83 -6.59 43.71
CA VAL A 11 -28.47 -5.18 43.50
C VAL A 11 -29.67 -4.29 43.83
N PRO A 12 -29.53 -3.26 44.68
CA PRO A 12 -30.63 -2.36 45.01
C PRO A 12 -30.90 -1.34 43.88
N ALA A 13 -32.18 -1.13 43.60
CA ALA A 13 -32.68 -0.06 42.75
C ALA A 13 -32.50 1.30 43.43
N GLY A 14 -31.78 2.22 42.78
CA GLY A 14 -31.51 3.57 43.28
C GLY A 14 -31.76 4.64 42.21
N ALA A 15 -32.82 5.41 42.42
CA ALA A 15 -33.06 6.82 42.06
C ALA A 15 -32.73 7.32 40.63
N SER A 16 -33.78 7.49 39.83
CA SER A 16 -33.79 8.37 38.66
C SER A 16 -33.75 9.84 39.08
N ALA A 17 -32.60 10.50 38.94
CA ALA A 17 -32.50 11.95 38.90
C ALA A 17 -32.52 12.42 37.43
N ARG A 18 -33.57 13.13 37.05
CA ARG A 18 -33.69 13.80 35.74
C ARG A 18 -32.75 15.00 35.75
N HIS A 19 -31.73 15.01 34.90
CA HIS A 19 -30.98 16.20 34.56
C HIS A 19 -31.33 16.59 33.12
N ALA A 20 -31.86 17.79 32.97
CA ALA A 20 -32.16 18.42 31.69
C ALA A 20 -30.85 18.69 30.92
N PRO A 21 -30.81 18.49 29.60
CA PRO A 21 -29.64 18.84 28.81
C PRO A 21 -29.54 20.36 28.67
N ALA A 22 -28.41 20.92 29.12
CA ALA A 22 -28.00 22.28 28.81
C ALA A 22 -27.79 22.43 27.30
N ARG A 23 -28.31 23.52 26.75
CA ARG A 23 -28.16 23.91 25.34
C ARG A 23 -26.67 24.14 25.01
N PRO A 24 -26.12 23.56 23.92
CA PRO A 24 -24.79 23.93 23.46
C PRO A 24 -24.83 25.36 22.90
N GLY A 25 -24.03 26.22 23.51
CA GLY A 25 -23.79 27.59 23.06
C GLY A 25 -23.09 27.62 21.72
N ALA A 26 -23.50 28.60 20.90
CA ALA A 26 -22.96 28.87 19.58
C ALA A 26 -21.46 29.22 19.63
N TRP A 27 -20.63 28.26 19.26
CA TRP A 27 -19.26 28.49 18.78
C TRP A 27 -19.25 28.19 17.28
N GLY A 28 -19.58 29.20 16.49
CA GLY A 28 -19.69 29.06 15.05
C GLY A 28 -19.40 30.37 14.36
N ARG A 29 -18.12 30.62 14.07
CA ARG A 29 -17.57 31.38 12.94
C ARG A 29 -16.13 31.80 13.26
N GLY A 30 -15.17 31.03 12.78
CA GLY A 30 -13.76 31.42 12.85
C GLY A 30 -12.77 30.30 12.63
N LEU A 31 -12.92 29.49 11.57
CA LEU A 31 -11.87 28.56 11.10
C LEU A 31 -12.19 28.08 9.67
N LEU A 32 -12.34 29.03 8.75
CA LEU A 32 -12.41 28.79 7.30
C LEU A 32 -11.34 29.65 6.63
N ALA A 33 -10.08 29.24 6.75
CA ALA A 33 -8.97 29.87 6.02
C ALA A 33 -7.75 28.96 5.73
N LEU A 34 -7.77 27.66 6.07
CA LEU A 34 -6.61 26.76 5.86
C LEU A 34 -6.99 25.40 5.23
N LEU A 35 -8.01 25.35 4.36
CA LEU A 35 -8.43 24.14 3.64
C LEU A 35 -8.45 24.32 2.10
N LEU A 36 -7.49 25.04 1.53
CA LEU A 36 -7.37 25.20 0.07
C LEU A 36 -6.18 24.48 -0.57
N TRP A 37 -5.41 23.68 0.19
CA TRP A 37 -4.26 22.95 -0.37
C TRP A 37 -4.50 21.48 -0.73
N GLY A 38 -5.66 20.88 -0.38
CA GLY A 38 -5.92 19.46 -0.61
C GLY A 38 -6.58 19.08 -1.93
N SER A 39 -7.10 20.02 -2.72
CA SER A 39 -8.02 19.73 -3.83
C SER A 39 -7.36 19.46 -5.19
N ALA A 40 -6.03 19.49 -5.28
CA ALA A 40 -5.31 19.33 -6.54
C ALA A 40 -5.17 17.87 -7.03
N TRP A 41 -5.47 16.86 -6.19
CA TRP A 41 -5.18 15.46 -6.51
C TRP A 41 -6.30 14.67 -7.20
N GLN A 42 -7.51 15.23 -7.36
CA GLN A 42 -8.66 14.47 -7.90
C GLN A 42 -9.33 15.06 -9.14
N SER A 43 -8.91 16.23 -9.62
CA SER A 43 -9.56 16.88 -10.77
C SER A 43 -8.83 16.55 -12.07
N GLY A 44 -9.27 15.52 -12.77
CA GLY A 44 -8.94 15.35 -14.19
C GLY A 44 -9.51 16.54 -14.97
N ALA A 45 -8.63 17.43 -15.43
CA ALA A 45 -9.01 18.60 -16.21
C ALA A 45 -9.64 18.19 -17.54
N GLN A 46 -10.93 18.50 -17.71
CA GLN A 46 -11.56 18.62 -19.02
C GLN A 46 -11.14 19.96 -19.65
N PRO A 47 -10.74 20.01 -20.93
CA PRO A 47 -10.45 21.27 -21.60
C PRO A 47 -11.75 22.05 -21.83
N VAL A 48 -11.89 23.20 -21.19
CA VAL A 48 -12.94 24.19 -21.50
C VAL A 48 -12.47 25.02 -22.70
N PRO A 49 -13.28 25.19 -23.77
CA PRO A 49 -12.91 26.06 -24.87
C PRO A 49 -12.93 27.54 -24.45
N ALA A 50 -11.87 28.26 -24.81
CA ALA A 50 -11.66 29.67 -24.53
C ALA A 50 -12.70 30.55 -25.23
N ALA A 51 -13.31 31.47 -24.48
CA ALA A 51 -13.97 32.66 -25.00
C ALA A 51 -13.03 33.87 -24.85
N PRO A 52 -12.90 34.75 -25.84
CA PRO A 52 -12.08 35.96 -25.73
C PRO A 52 -12.92 37.10 -25.12
N GLY A 53 -12.42 37.76 -24.07
CA GLY A 53 -13.03 39.00 -23.62
C GLY A 53 -12.52 39.55 -22.27
N ALA A 54 -11.91 40.74 -22.34
CA ALA A 54 -11.70 41.71 -21.27
C ALA A 54 -10.73 41.36 -20.13
N ALA A 55 -9.50 41.87 -20.28
CA ALA A 55 -8.51 42.00 -19.21
C ALA A 55 -8.95 43.05 -18.18
N SER A 56 -8.95 42.67 -16.90
CA SER A 56 -8.83 43.59 -15.77
C SER A 56 -7.75 43.03 -14.85
N ALA A 57 -6.60 43.70 -14.85
CA ALA A 57 -5.48 43.38 -13.99
C ALA A 57 -5.75 43.94 -12.58
N VAL A 58 -6.11 43.06 -11.64
CA VAL A 58 -6.08 43.38 -10.21
C VAL A 58 -4.78 42.79 -9.66
N VAL A 59 -3.80 43.68 -9.41
CA VAL A 59 -2.57 43.34 -8.69
C VAL A 59 -2.91 43.33 -7.20
N VAL A 60 -3.16 42.16 -6.62
CA VAL A 60 -3.19 41.98 -5.16
C VAL A 60 -1.78 41.60 -4.72
N GLY A 61 -1.00 42.61 -4.32
CA GLY A 61 0.28 42.42 -3.64
C GLY A 61 0.05 42.17 -2.16
N ALA A 62 -0.01 40.90 -1.75
CA ALA A 62 0.10 40.50 -0.34
C ALA A 62 1.46 39.83 -0.13
N VAL A 63 2.46 40.62 0.26
CA VAL A 63 3.76 40.12 0.72
C VAL A 63 3.58 39.75 2.18
N ALA A 64 3.35 38.47 2.47
CA ALA A 64 3.36 37.97 3.83
C ALA A 64 4.82 37.86 4.30
N SER A 65 5.30 38.85 5.05
CA SER A 65 6.58 38.79 5.75
C SER A 65 6.50 37.72 6.84
N ALA A 66 7.11 36.56 6.61
CA ALA A 66 7.28 35.55 7.64
C ALA A 66 8.17 36.12 8.77
N PRO A 67 7.87 35.86 10.05
CA PRO A 67 8.66 36.38 11.16
C PRO A 67 10.09 35.82 11.11
N ALA A 68 11.06 36.73 10.97
CA ALA A 68 12.48 36.46 11.07
C ALA A 68 12.82 36.16 12.55
N GLY A 69 12.73 34.88 12.93
CA GLY A 69 13.02 34.46 14.31
C GLY A 69 12.89 32.96 14.59
N ALA A 70 12.58 32.14 13.58
CA ALA A 70 12.67 30.69 13.74
C ALA A 70 14.15 30.32 13.81
N ALA A 71 14.64 30.07 15.03
CA ALA A 71 15.92 29.40 15.23
C ALA A 71 15.92 28.13 14.38
N SER A 72 16.93 27.99 13.52
CA SER A 72 17.08 26.85 12.63
C SER A 72 17.12 25.58 13.50
N ALA A 73 16.11 24.73 13.35
CA ALA A 73 16.08 23.43 14.00
C ALA A 73 17.40 22.68 13.72
N PRO A 74 18.04 22.06 14.71
CA PRO A 74 19.14 21.14 14.49
C PRO A 74 18.79 20.11 13.41
N ALA A 75 19.65 20.02 12.41
CA ALA A 75 19.52 19.00 11.37
C ALA A 75 19.55 17.62 12.02
N LEU A 76 18.54 16.78 11.74
CA LEU A 76 18.67 15.35 12.02
C LEU A 76 19.96 14.87 11.36
N PRO A 77 20.78 14.09 12.08
CA PRO A 77 22.05 13.68 11.53
C PRO A 77 21.82 12.82 10.27
N ALA A 78 22.72 12.95 9.29
CA ALA A 78 22.60 12.29 7.98
C ALA A 78 22.54 10.75 8.07
N ASP A 79 22.94 10.20 9.22
CA ASP A 79 22.80 8.81 9.60
C ASP A 79 21.33 8.38 9.75
N TRP A 80 20.40 9.29 10.06
CA TRP A 80 19.01 8.93 10.34
C TRP A 80 18.26 8.52 9.07
N ALA A 81 18.34 9.30 7.99
CA ALA A 81 17.69 8.93 6.72
C ALA A 81 18.22 7.58 6.21
N ARG A 82 19.52 7.33 6.36
CA ARG A 82 20.14 6.04 6.06
C ARG A 82 19.63 4.95 7.00
N ALA A 83 19.51 5.22 8.29
CA ALA A 83 18.99 4.28 9.27
C ALA A 83 17.51 3.95 9.02
N GLN A 84 16.69 4.91 8.57
CA GLN A 84 15.33 4.66 8.11
C GLN A 84 15.33 3.76 6.87
N ASP A 85 16.15 4.07 5.86
CA ASP A 85 16.28 3.21 4.67
C ASP A 85 16.69 1.77 5.05
N GLN A 86 17.68 1.64 5.94
CA GLN A 86 18.28 0.38 6.37
C GLN A 86 17.35 -0.45 7.28
N TYR A 87 16.78 0.16 8.32
CA TYR A 87 16.05 -0.53 9.37
C TYR A 87 14.53 -0.48 9.19
N TRP A 88 14.02 0.48 8.43
CA TRP A 88 12.59 0.60 8.13
C TRP A 88 12.23 0.07 6.74
N HIS A 89 12.71 0.74 5.67
CA HIS A 89 12.25 0.49 4.31
C HIS A 89 12.77 -0.83 3.74
N ALA A 90 14.03 -1.16 3.96
CA ALA A 90 14.64 -2.37 3.42
C ALA A 90 13.92 -3.65 3.86
N PRO A 91 13.79 -3.97 5.17
CA PRO A 91 13.12 -5.19 5.59
C PRO A 91 11.65 -5.26 5.16
N ARG A 92 10.94 -4.11 5.14
CA ARG A 92 9.53 -4.05 4.73
C ARG A 92 9.36 -4.23 3.21
N THR A 93 10.32 -3.78 2.41
CA THR A 93 10.33 -4.03 0.96
C THR A 93 10.55 -5.52 0.67
N VAL A 94 11.48 -6.15 1.39
CA VAL A 94 11.70 -7.61 1.31
C VAL A 94 10.43 -8.39 1.67
N ASP A 95 9.79 -8.05 2.79
CA ASP A 95 8.54 -8.70 3.21
C ASP A 95 7.43 -8.51 2.16
N PHE A 96 7.25 -7.30 1.63
CA PHE A 96 6.25 -7.03 0.60
C PHE A 96 6.47 -7.86 -0.67
N ILE A 97 7.71 -7.95 -1.17
CA ILE A 97 8.06 -8.80 -2.32
C ILE A 97 7.71 -10.27 -2.04
N ARG A 98 8.05 -10.79 -0.85
CA ARG A 98 7.72 -12.16 -0.46
C ARG A 98 6.20 -12.41 -0.45
N ARG A 99 5.41 -11.46 0.04
CA ARG A 99 3.93 -11.55 -0.01
C ARG A 99 3.38 -11.49 -1.43
N LEU A 100 3.99 -10.71 -2.32
CA LEU A 100 3.62 -10.69 -3.73
C LEU A 100 3.92 -12.01 -4.45
N GLU A 101 5.01 -12.71 -4.09
CA GLU A 101 5.29 -14.04 -4.62
C GLU A 101 4.25 -15.07 -4.19
N ALA A 102 3.86 -15.06 -2.92
CA ALA A 102 2.77 -15.90 -2.41
C ALA A 102 1.43 -15.59 -3.11
N LEU A 103 1.14 -14.30 -3.32
CA LEU A 103 -0.04 -13.84 -4.08
C LEU A 103 0.01 -14.32 -5.53
N GLN A 104 1.18 -14.30 -6.17
CA GLN A 104 1.34 -14.81 -7.53
C GLN A 104 1.00 -16.29 -7.62
N GLN A 105 1.56 -17.11 -6.72
CA GLN A 105 1.28 -18.55 -6.67
C GLN A 105 -0.21 -18.83 -6.44
N ALA A 106 -0.84 -18.11 -5.50
CA ALA A 106 -2.26 -18.27 -5.21
C ALA A 106 -3.15 -17.82 -6.40
N MET A 107 -2.74 -16.76 -7.11
CA MET A 107 -3.43 -16.29 -8.31
C MET A 107 -3.34 -17.33 -9.45
N ASP A 108 -2.17 -17.92 -9.67
CA ASP A 108 -1.99 -18.95 -10.70
C ASP A 108 -2.85 -20.18 -10.40
N GLN A 109 -2.90 -20.63 -9.15
CA GLN A 109 -3.78 -21.72 -8.71
C GLN A 109 -5.26 -21.38 -8.92
N HIS A 110 -5.69 -20.17 -8.56
CA HIS A 110 -7.05 -19.72 -8.79
C HIS A 110 -7.42 -19.72 -10.28
N CYS A 111 -6.52 -19.22 -11.14
CA CYS A 111 -6.70 -19.20 -12.59
C CYS A 111 -6.77 -20.61 -13.22
N GLN A 112 -6.23 -21.63 -12.55
CA GLN A 112 -6.32 -23.05 -12.94
C GLN A 112 -7.58 -23.74 -12.40
N GLY A 113 -8.52 -23.01 -11.81
CA GLY A 113 -9.75 -23.55 -11.22
C GLY A 113 -9.69 -23.79 -9.71
N GLY A 114 -8.63 -23.31 -9.04
CA GLY A 114 -8.53 -23.33 -7.59
C GLY A 114 -9.54 -22.41 -6.90
N LEU A 115 -9.75 -22.65 -5.59
CA LEU A 115 -10.65 -21.86 -4.76
C LEU A 115 -10.22 -20.38 -4.71
N VAL A 116 -11.18 -19.46 -4.55
CA VAL A 116 -10.89 -18.02 -4.44
C VAL A 116 -10.36 -17.61 -3.06
N ILE A 117 -10.57 -18.43 -2.03
CA ILE A 117 -10.19 -18.11 -0.63
C ILE A 117 -8.66 -17.94 -0.46
N PRO A 118 -7.79 -18.84 -0.97
CA PRO A 118 -6.35 -18.66 -0.88
C PRO A 118 -5.84 -17.36 -1.53
N VAL A 119 -6.29 -17.03 -2.73
CA VAL A 119 -5.86 -15.80 -3.43
C VAL A 119 -6.34 -14.53 -2.72
N ARG A 120 -7.56 -14.53 -2.16
CA ARG A 120 -8.05 -13.42 -1.32
C ARG A 120 -7.24 -13.25 -0.04
N THR A 121 -6.81 -14.36 0.58
CA THR A 121 -5.97 -14.34 1.78
C THR A 121 -4.59 -13.77 1.45
N ALA A 122 -3.94 -14.28 0.41
CA ALA A 122 -2.64 -13.79 -0.04
C ALA A 122 -2.70 -12.30 -0.45
N TRP A 123 -3.81 -11.86 -1.05
CA TRP A 123 -4.01 -10.44 -1.38
C TRP A 123 -4.06 -9.57 -0.11
N ARG A 124 -4.77 -10.00 0.95
CA ARG A 124 -4.82 -9.26 2.22
C ARG A 124 -3.44 -9.17 2.87
N GLU A 125 -2.66 -10.24 2.84
CA GLU A 125 -1.31 -10.24 3.39
C GLU A 125 -0.39 -9.28 2.61
N ALA A 126 -0.45 -9.29 1.28
CA ALA A 126 0.29 -8.36 0.45
C ALA A 126 -0.14 -6.90 0.70
N LEU A 127 -1.44 -6.65 0.87
CA LEU A 127 -1.96 -5.35 1.26
C LEU A 127 -1.39 -4.87 2.60
N VAL A 128 -1.41 -5.70 3.64
CA VAL A 128 -0.85 -5.32 4.96
C VAL A 128 0.64 -4.98 4.85
N ALA A 129 1.42 -5.78 4.12
CA ALA A 129 2.85 -5.51 3.90
C ALA A 129 3.07 -4.20 3.14
N TRP A 130 2.29 -3.94 2.09
CA TRP A 130 2.32 -2.68 1.36
C TRP A 130 2.02 -1.48 2.26
N LEU A 131 0.92 -1.54 3.01
CA LEU A 131 0.50 -0.43 3.87
C LEU A 131 1.52 -0.12 4.97
N ARG A 132 2.17 -1.14 5.53
CA ARG A 132 3.25 -0.94 6.49
C ARG A 132 4.49 -0.31 5.86
N LEU A 133 4.81 -0.68 4.62
CA LEU A 133 5.91 -0.10 3.85
C LEU A 133 5.63 1.36 3.48
N SER A 134 4.42 1.66 3.01
CA SER A 134 4.05 2.96 2.42
C SER A 134 3.54 3.99 3.43
N ALA A 135 3.14 3.58 4.63
CA ALA A 135 2.61 4.49 5.65
C ALA A 135 3.66 5.48 6.16
N VAL A 136 4.93 5.13 6.09
CA VAL A 136 6.03 6.02 6.45
C VAL A 136 6.59 6.60 5.16
N PRO A 137 6.50 7.91 4.94
CA PRO A 137 7.11 8.52 3.77
C PRO A 137 8.64 8.42 3.86
N GLY A 138 9.23 7.93 2.78
CA GLY A 138 10.67 7.95 2.55
C GLY A 138 11.00 9.11 1.61
N PRO A 139 12.10 9.87 1.84
CA PRO A 139 12.30 11.17 1.21
C PRO A 139 12.27 11.17 -0.34
N ASP A 140 12.64 10.07 -1.00
CA ASP A 140 12.65 10.00 -2.48
C ASP A 140 12.29 8.62 -3.06
N LEU A 141 12.09 7.59 -2.21
CA LEU A 141 11.93 6.20 -2.66
C LEU A 141 10.52 5.88 -3.12
N LEU A 142 9.53 6.48 -2.46
CA LEU A 142 8.11 6.26 -2.72
C LEU A 142 7.55 7.45 -3.46
N ALA A 143 8.09 7.73 -4.65
CA ALA A 143 7.56 8.76 -5.52
C ALA A 143 6.04 8.57 -5.71
N PRO A 144 5.24 9.65 -5.77
CA PRO A 144 3.79 9.54 -5.87
C PRO A 144 3.31 8.66 -7.01
N GLU A 145 4.08 8.59 -8.11
CA GLU A 145 3.82 7.72 -9.26
C GLU A 145 3.91 6.24 -8.89
N VAL A 146 4.89 5.85 -8.07
CA VAL A 146 5.07 4.47 -7.58
C VAL A 146 3.92 4.11 -6.64
N LEU A 147 3.57 4.99 -5.69
CA LEU A 147 2.44 4.80 -4.78
C LEU A 147 1.14 4.61 -5.55
N THR A 148 0.86 5.48 -6.51
CA THR A 148 -0.34 5.43 -7.36
C THR A 148 -0.33 4.22 -8.30
N ARG A 149 0.85 3.74 -8.72
CA ARG A 149 0.94 2.56 -9.56
C ARG A 149 0.68 1.27 -8.80
N LEU A 150 1.21 1.17 -7.57
CA LEU A 150 1.03 0.01 -6.71
C LEU A 150 -0.35 -0.02 -6.07
N ASP A 151 -0.92 1.14 -5.74
CA ASP A 151 -2.18 1.20 -5.03
C ASP A 151 -3.02 2.46 -5.30
N ALA A 152 -3.61 2.54 -6.50
CA ALA A 152 -4.63 3.54 -6.80
C ALA A 152 -6.04 3.05 -6.42
N PRO A 153 -6.98 3.99 -6.15
CA PRO A 153 -8.40 3.68 -6.04
C PRO A 153 -8.91 2.99 -7.31
N ALA A 154 -9.60 1.85 -7.12
CA ALA A 154 -10.17 1.09 -8.23
C ALA A 154 -11.27 1.87 -8.97
N ARG A 155 -11.31 1.74 -10.30
CA ARG A 155 -12.38 2.29 -11.14
C ARG A 155 -12.96 1.18 -12.01
N ALA A 156 -14.16 0.73 -11.67
CA ALA A 156 -14.84 -0.41 -12.30
C ALA A 156 -14.82 -0.32 -13.84
N GLU A 157 -15.19 0.83 -14.39
CA GLU A 157 -15.25 1.08 -15.85
C GLU A 157 -13.91 0.81 -16.55
N LEU A 158 -12.79 1.23 -15.93
CA LEU A 158 -11.45 1.04 -16.48
C LEU A 158 -10.99 -0.42 -16.35
N ILE A 159 -11.42 -1.10 -15.28
CA ILE A 159 -11.11 -2.52 -15.08
C ILE A 159 -11.89 -3.38 -16.09
N GLU A 160 -13.15 -3.06 -16.36
CA GLU A 160 -13.95 -3.71 -17.40
C GLU A 160 -13.33 -3.56 -18.79
N GLN A 161 -12.89 -2.34 -19.15
CA GLN A 161 -12.13 -2.09 -20.38
C GLN A 161 -10.83 -2.92 -20.45
N ALA A 162 -10.12 -3.05 -19.32
CA ALA A 162 -8.93 -3.88 -19.24
C ALA A 162 -9.23 -5.37 -19.40
N ILE A 163 -10.38 -5.85 -18.89
CA ILE A 163 -10.85 -7.22 -19.10
C ILE A 163 -11.17 -7.46 -20.57
N GLU A 164 -11.82 -6.50 -21.25
CA GLU A 164 -12.12 -6.58 -22.68
C GLU A 164 -10.83 -6.65 -23.51
N ALA A 165 -9.87 -5.75 -23.26
CA ALA A 165 -8.55 -5.80 -23.89
C ALA A 165 -7.80 -7.14 -23.62
N ALA A 166 -7.94 -7.68 -22.41
CA ALA A 166 -7.41 -9.00 -22.07
C ALA A 166 -8.13 -10.12 -22.83
N ALA A 167 -9.44 -10.00 -23.07
CA ALA A 167 -10.23 -10.93 -23.86
C ALA A 167 -9.74 -10.99 -25.31
N GLU A 168 -9.45 -9.82 -25.89
CA GLU A 168 -8.94 -9.64 -27.26
C GLU A 168 -7.44 -9.99 -27.42
N GLY A 169 -6.71 -10.15 -26.31
CA GLY A 169 -5.26 -10.37 -26.34
C GLY A 169 -4.45 -9.10 -26.65
N THR A 170 -5.06 -7.92 -26.47
CA THR A 170 -4.45 -6.59 -26.71
C THR A 170 -3.97 -5.93 -25.42
N LEU A 171 -4.15 -6.58 -24.26
CA LEU A 171 -3.75 -6.08 -22.94
C LEU A 171 -2.25 -5.72 -22.88
N GLN A 172 -1.98 -4.48 -22.46
CA GLN A 172 -0.62 -3.99 -22.16
C GLN A 172 -0.59 -3.46 -20.73
N ALA A 173 -0.01 -4.23 -19.80
CA ALA A 173 -0.02 -3.91 -18.37
C ALA A 173 0.54 -2.52 -18.06
N ASP A 174 1.65 -2.12 -18.71
CA ASP A 174 2.28 -0.81 -18.54
C ASP A 174 1.40 0.37 -18.99
N ARG A 175 0.39 0.13 -19.83
CA ARG A 175 -0.52 1.15 -20.35
C ARG A 175 -1.86 1.19 -19.63
N LEU A 176 -2.06 0.34 -18.62
CA LEU A 176 -3.27 0.39 -17.82
C LEU A 176 -3.34 1.72 -17.09
N ALA A 177 -4.51 2.35 -17.18
CA ALA A 177 -4.81 3.55 -16.43
C ALA A 177 -4.71 3.27 -14.91
N PRO A 178 -4.37 4.27 -14.07
CA PRO A 178 -4.20 4.09 -12.63
C PRO A 178 -5.35 3.34 -11.94
N GLY A 179 -6.61 3.65 -12.26
CA GLY A 179 -7.77 2.99 -11.64
C GLY A 179 -8.00 1.53 -12.07
N ALA A 180 -7.26 1.03 -13.06
CA ALA A 180 -7.32 -0.34 -13.56
C ALA A 180 -6.07 -1.18 -13.19
N ARG A 181 -5.21 -0.68 -12.30
CA ARG A 181 -3.99 -1.37 -11.87
C ARG A 181 -3.84 -1.39 -10.36
N GLY A 182 -2.79 -2.07 -9.91
CA GLY A 182 -2.41 -2.13 -8.49
C GLY A 182 -3.32 -3.02 -7.63
N LEU A 183 -3.16 -2.90 -6.32
CA LEU A 183 -3.88 -3.69 -5.31
C LEU A 183 -5.39 -3.38 -5.31
N GLY A 184 -5.79 -2.13 -5.57
CA GLY A 184 -7.20 -1.73 -5.72
C GLY A 184 -7.93 -2.44 -6.86
N ALA A 185 -7.36 -2.45 -8.07
CA ALA A 185 -7.97 -3.16 -9.18
C ALA A 185 -8.06 -4.67 -8.95
N LEU A 186 -7.04 -5.24 -8.29
CA LEU A 186 -7.03 -6.64 -7.92
C LEU A 186 -8.10 -6.99 -6.88
N GLU A 187 -8.35 -6.10 -5.90
CA GLU A 187 -9.46 -6.22 -4.96
C GLU A 187 -10.80 -6.29 -5.69
N TRP A 188 -11.04 -5.37 -6.62
CA TRP A 188 -12.28 -5.36 -7.38
C TRP A 188 -12.46 -6.68 -8.12
N LEU A 189 -11.44 -7.14 -8.86
CA LEU A 189 -11.50 -8.42 -9.58
C LEU A 189 -11.81 -9.61 -8.66
N LEU A 190 -11.17 -9.68 -7.49
CA LEU A 190 -11.31 -10.82 -6.59
C LEU A 190 -12.64 -10.83 -5.83
N TRP A 191 -13.33 -9.69 -5.68
CA TRP A 191 -14.57 -9.58 -4.90
C TRP A 191 -15.84 -9.31 -5.71
N THR A 192 -15.75 -8.76 -6.92
CA THR A 192 -16.93 -8.49 -7.78
C THR A 192 -17.17 -9.57 -8.83
N GLN A 193 -16.12 -10.26 -9.28
CA GLN A 193 -16.29 -11.38 -10.20
C GLN A 193 -16.93 -12.55 -9.43
N PRO A 194 -18.06 -13.11 -9.90
CA PRO A 194 -18.63 -14.28 -9.26
C PRO A 194 -17.58 -15.39 -9.27
N PRO A 195 -17.23 -15.99 -8.12
CA PRO A 195 -16.34 -17.14 -8.09
C PRO A 195 -17.01 -18.21 -8.95
N GLY A 196 -16.41 -18.50 -10.11
CA GLY A 196 -17.04 -19.22 -11.21
C GLY A 196 -17.99 -20.30 -10.73
N VAL A 197 -19.28 -19.98 -10.67
CA VAL A 197 -20.35 -20.95 -10.50
C VAL A 197 -20.45 -21.69 -11.84
N SER A 198 -19.48 -22.59 -12.05
CA SER A 198 -19.73 -23.82 -12.77
C SER A 198 -20.25 -24.85 -11.76
N LEU A 199 -21.27 -24.48 -10.99
CA LEU A 199 -22.16 -25.49 -10.46
C LEU A 199 -23.06 -25.84 -11.65
N LYS A 200 -22.96 -27.08 -12.12
CA LYS A 200 -24.06 -27.78 -12.77
C LYS A 200 -25.28 -27.63 -11.85
N ALA A 201 -26.02 -26.54 -11.96
CA ALA A 201 -27.30 -26.40 -11.31
C ALA A 201 -28.23 -27.40 -12.01
N PRO A 202 -28.91 -28.31 -11.29
CA PRO A 202 -29.99 -29.08 -11.88
C PRO A 202 -31.05 -28.10 -12.39
N PRO A 203 -31.72 -28.40 -13.51
CA PRO A 203 -32.62 -27.46 -14.18
C PRO A 203 -33.82 -27.12 -13.28
N SER A 204 -33.77 -26.00 -12.57
CA SER A 204 -34.94 -25.43 -11.93
C SER A 204 -35.79 -24.73 -12.99
N ARG A 205 -37.01 -25.24 -13.19
CA ARG A 205 -38.07 -24.62 -14.00
C ARG A 205 -38.40 -23.25 -13.43
N SER A 206 -37.91 -22.17 -14.02
CA SER A 206 -38.49 -20.84 -13.79
C SER A 206 -39.52 -20.51 -14.87
N ARG A 207 -40.74 -20.26 -14.40
CA ARG A 207 -41.92 -19.89 -15.17
C ARG A 207 -41.77 -18.41 -15.58
N SER A 208 -41.74 -18.15 -16.88
CA SER A 208 -41.62 -16.82 -17.49
C SER A 208 -42.91 -16.01 -17.29
N THR A 209 -42.82 -14.84 -16.66
CA THR A 209 -43.84 -13.78 -16.74
C THR A 209 -43.25 -12.60 -17.49
N ALA A 210 -43.82 -12.33 -18.67
CA ALA A 210 -43.42 -11.26 -19.58
C ALA A 210 -43.75 -9.88 -19.00
N ALA A 211 -42.85 -8.91 -19.25
CA ALA A 211 -43.11 -7.48 -19.12
C ALA A 211 -42.83 -6.77 -20.46
N PRO A 212 -43.60 -5.73 -20.83
CA PRO A 212 -43.62 -5.19 -22.19
C PRO A 212 -42.51 -4.17 -22.49
N SER A 213 -41.92 -4.31 -23.68
CA SER A 213 -40.91 -3.42 -24.26
C SER A 213 -41.47 -2.04 -24.61
N ARG A 214 -40.87 -0.98 -24.06
CA ARG A 214 -41.10 0.40 -24.48
C ARG A 214 -40.11 0.79 -25.59
N ARG A 215 -40.63 1.07 -26.79
CA ARG A 215 -39.89 1.67 -27.92
C ARG A 215 -39.45 3.10 -27.57
N VAL A 216 -38.17 3.41 -27.79
CA VAL A 216 -37.66 4.79 -27.83
C VAL A 216 -37.30 5.13 -29.27
N ALA A 217 -37.83 6.25 -29.75
CA ALA A 217 -37.63 6.79 -31.09
C ALA A 217 -36.25 7.45 -31.24
N LYS A 218 -35.68 7.35 -32.44
CA LYS A 218 -34.38 7.84 -32.86
C LYS A 218 -34.57 9.09 -33.73
N PRO A 219 -33.94 10.25 -33.43
CA PRO A 219 -33.83 11.32 -34.41
C PRO A 219 -32.54 11.18 -35.23
N ALA A 220 -32.68 11.43 -36.53
CA ALA A 220 -31.63 11.45 -37.53
C ALA A 220 -30.89 12.80 -37.52
N ALA A 221 -29.56 12.77 -37.69
CA ALA A 221 -28.77 13.94 -38.02
C ALA A 221 -28.01 13.68 -39.33
N LYS A 222 -28.23 14.58 -40.30
CA LYS A 222 -27.55 14.63 -41.61
C LYS A 222 -26.31 15.51 -41.51
N GLY A 223 -25.19 15.00 -42.05
CA GLY A 223 -24.31 15.70 -42.99
C GLY A 223 -23.36 16.79 -42.47
N ALA A 224 -22.04 16.55 -42.58
CA ALA A 224 -21.07 17.55 -43.06
C ALA A 224 -19.77 16.86 -43.51
N ALA A 225 -19.19 17.40 -44.58
CA ALA A 225 -18.22 16.77 -45.44
C ALA A 225 -16.74 16.92 -45.04
N THR A 226 -15.96 15.98 -45.58
CA THR A 226 -14.52 15.86 -45.77
C THR A 226 -13.69 17.16 -45.85
N LYS A 227 -12.58 17.23 -45.10
CA LYS A 227 -11.25 17.67 -45.59
C LYS A 227 -10.13 16.91 -44.85
N SER A 228 -9.41 16.09 -45.62
CA SER A 228 -8.21 15.35 -45.20
C SER A 228 -6.98 16.25 -45.37
N THR A 229 -6.31 16.62 -44.28
CA THR A 229 -4.95 17.17 -44.30
C THR A 229 -3.95 16.08 -43.94
N LYS A 230 -3.05 15.86 -44.91
CA LYS A 230 -1.94 14.92 -44.93
C LYS A 230 -0.79 15.49 -44.10
N THR A 231 -0.52 14.90 -42.93
CA THR A 231 0.69 15.22 -42.16
C THR A 231 1.66 14.04 -42.23
N LYS A 232 2.82 14.32 -42.82
CA LYS A 232 3.92 13.41 -43.12
C LYS A 232 5.03 13.74 -42.13
N ALA A 233 5.29 12.87 -41.14
CA ALA A 233 6.55 12.78 -40.41
C ALA A 233 6.54 11.55 -39.48
N ALA A 234 7.05 10.42 -39.95
CA ALA A 234 7.35 9.27 -39.12
C ALA A 234 8.86 9.27 -38.83
N ALA A 235 9.23 9.75 -37.64
CA ALA A 235 10.51 9.43 -37.04
C ALA A 235 10.42 7.99 -36.51
N LYS A 236 11.22 7.10 -37.09
CA LYS A 236 11.41 5.72 -36.62
C LYS A 236 12.13 5.73 -35.28
N THR A 237 11.40 5.57 -34.19
CA THR A 237 11.96 5.07 -32.92
C THR A 237 11.57 3.60 -32.80
N PRO A 238 12.51 2.67 -32.62
CA PRO A 238 12.17 1.26 -32.45
C PRO A 238 11.45 1.08 -31.12
N ALA A 239 10.14 0.86 -31.17
CA ALA A 239 9.38 0.36 -30.04
C ALA A 239 9.95 -1.02 -29.67
N ARG A 240 10.62 -1.11 -28.52
CA ARG A 240 11.01 -2.37 -27.89
C ARG A 240 9.71 -3.10 -27.55
N ARG A 241 9.30 -4.00 -28.44
CA ARG A 241 8.20 -4.94 -28.23
C ARG A 241 8.70 -5.97 -27.22
N ALA A 242 8.49 -5.71 -25.92
CA ALA A 242 8.65 -6.73 -24.89
C ALA A 242 7.47 -7.69 -25.02
N GLN A 243 7.63 -8.67 -25.91
CA GLN A 243 6.72 -9.80 -25.97
C GLN A 243 6.99 -10.63 -24.72
N LEU A 244 6.05 -10.60 -23.77
CA LEU A 244 6.07 -11.41 -22.55
C LEU A 244 5.80 -12.86 -22.94
N ASP A 245 6.82 -13.55 -23.46
CA ASP A 245 6.78 -14.99 -23.65
C ASP A 245 6.86 -15.64 -22.26
N ALA A 246 5.80 -16.36 -21.89
CA ALA A 246 5.59 -16.99 -20.58
C ALA A 246 6.58 -18.15 -20.24
N GLY A 247 7.68 -18.29 -20.97
CA GLY A 247 8.61 -19.43 -20.90
C GLY A 247 9.88 -19.24 -20.08
N GLY A 248 10.10 -18.06 -19.47
CA GLY A 248 11.38 -17.69 -18.84
C GLY A 248 11.34 -17.46 -17.32
N TRP A 249 10.54 -18.19 -16.54
CA TRP A 249 10.41 -17.93 -15.09
C TRP A 249 11.64 -18.33 -14.26
N GLY A 250 12.50 -19.22 -14.78
CA GLY A 250 13.71 -19.65 -14.07
C GLY A 250 14.65 -18.49 -13.70
N GLY A 251 14.94 -17.60 -14.65
CA GLY A 251 15.83 -16.45 -14.40
C GLY A 251 15.20 -15.35 -13.54
N ALA A 252 13.87 -15.30 -13.44
CA ALA A 252 13.19 -14.32 -12.60
C ALA A 252 13.34 -14.63 -11.11
N ALA A 253 13.34 -15.91 -10.72
CA ALA A 253 13.61 -16.32 -9.33
C ALA A 253 15.03 -15.93 -8.91
N ASP A 254 16.02 -16.17 -9.77
CA ASP A 254 17.42 -15.80 -9.52
C ASP A 254 17.60 -14.28 -9.42
N ALA A 255 16.91 -13.51 -10.27
CA ALA A 255 16.93 -12.05 -10.23
C ALA A 255 16.33 -11.48 -8.94
N VAL A 256 15.21 -12.04 -8.45
CA VAL A 256 14.64 -11.64 -7.15
C VAL A 256 15.61 -11.99 -6.03
N GLY A 257 16.15 -13.22 -6.04
CA GLY A 257 17.16 -13.64 -5.06
C GLY A 257 18.36 -12.70 -5.01
N ALA A 258 18.85 -12.25 -6.18
CA ALA A 258 19.97 -11.32 -6.26
C ALA A 258 19.64 -9.92 -5.73
N VAL A 259 18.46 -9.37 -6.03
CA VAL A 259 18.03 -8.05 -5.52
C VAL A 259 17.79 -8.10 -4.01
N LEU A 260 17.12 -9.14 -3.52
CA LEU A 260 16.89 -9.33 -2.09
C LEU A 260 18.20 -9.53 -1.34
N LEU A 261 19.10 -10.37 -1.86
CA LEU A 261 20.42 -10.58 -1.28
C LEU A 261 21.24 -9.29 -1.25
N ARG A 262 21.23 -8.50 -2.33
CA ARG A 262 21.92 -7.20 -2.37
C ARG A 262 21.33 -6.24 -1.34
N LEU A 263 20.00 -6.17 -1.23
CA LEU A 263 19.32 -5.30 -0.27
C LEU A 263 19.63 -5.73 1.17
N GLU A 264 19.59 -7.03 1.47
CA GLU A 264 19.96 -7.59 2.77
C GLU A 264 21.44 -7.36 3.09
N GLN A 265 22.34 -7.53 2.12
CA GLN A 265 23.77 -7.25 2.28
C GLN A 265 24.03 -5.75 2.52
N ALA A 266 23.39 -4.87 1.75
CA ALA A 266 23.47 -3.43 1.93
C ALA A 266 22.91 -2.99 3.29
N ALA A 267 21.84 -3.64 3.75
CA ALA A 267 21.23 -3.38 5.05
C ALA A 267 22.00 -4.01 6.22
N SER A 268 22.81 -5.04 5.99
CA SER A 268 23.60 -5.72 7.04
C SER A 268 25.05 -5.27 7.12
N ALA A 269 25.51 -4.44 6.18
CA ALA A 269 26.87 -3.93 6.16
C ALA A 269 27.18 -3.23 7.50
N PRO A 270 28.15 -3.72 8.29
CA PRO A 270 28.46 -3.12 9.57
C PRO A 270 28.84 -1.66 9.36
N GLN A 271 28.28 -0.76 10.17
CA GLN A 271 28.63 0.66 10.18
C GLN A 271 30.07 0.92 10.67
N GLY A 272 30.87 -0.14 10.80
CA GLY A 272 32.27 -0.10 11.14
C GLY A 272 33.04 0.73 10.13
N TYR A 273 33.15 2.01 10.47
CA TYR A 273 34.13 2.97 10.00
C TYR A 273 35.51 2.39 10.28
N ARG A 274 35.96 1.41 9.48
CA ARG A 274 37.38 1.21 9.31
C ARG A 274 37.78 2.34 8.37
N ALA A 275 38.09 3.49 8.97
CA ALA A 275 39.08 4.36 8.38
C ALA A 275 40.19 3.41 7.92
N GLN A 276 40.30 3.20 6.61
CA GLN A 276 41.57 2.86 6.04
C GLN A 276 42.41 4.12 6.29
N ALA A 277 42.85 4.29 7.54
CA ALA A 277 44.11 4.93 7.82
C ALA A 277 45.04 4.17 6.89
N SER A 278 45.41 4.84 5.81
CA SER A 278 46.44 4.44 4.90
C SER A 278 47.58 3.97 5.79
N LYS A 279 47.71 2.66 5.97
CA LYS A 279 48.85 2.10 6.67
C LYS A 279 50.04 2.66 5.91
N PRO A 280 50.94 3.44 6.53
CA PRO A 280 52.19 3.77 5.87
C PRO A 280 52.81 2.45 5.43
N LYS A 281 53.11 2.38 4.14
CA LYS A 281 53.72 1.24 3.45
C LYS A 281 54.71 0.54 4.39
N PRO A 282 54.42 -0.67 4.90
CA PRO A 282 55.40 -1.37 5.72
C PRO A 282 56.57 -1.72 4.82
N ALA A 283 57.77 -1.32 5.24
CA ALA A 283 59.02 -1.79 4.65
C ALA A 283 59.02 -3.33 4.65
N ALA A 284 59.53 -3.89 3.55
CA ALA A 284 59.53 -5.32 3.27
C ALA A 284 60.13 -6.14 4.42
N PRO A 285 59.44 -7.19 4.90
CA PRO A 285 60.09 -8.24 5.68
C PRO A 285 60.40 -9.46 4.80
N ALA A 286 61.54 -10.04 5.14
CA ALA A 286 62.20 -11.15 4.49
C ALA A 286 61.39 -12.46 4.48
N LYS A 287 61.81 -13.34 3.56
CA LYS A 287 61.32 -14.70 3.28
C LYS A 287 61.32 -15.61 4.52
N ALA A 288 60.20 -16.26 4.81
CA ALA A 288 60.08 -17.57 5.51
C ALA A 288 58.59 -17.94 5.62
N ARG A 289 58.11 -19.18 5.62
CA ARG A 289 58.58 -20.55 5.34
C ARG A 289 57.27 -21.34 5.21
N LYS A 290 57.13 -22.17 4.18
CA LYS A 290 55.93 -22.99 3.91
C LYS A 290 55.76 -24.06 4.99
N THR A 291 54.56 -24.19 5.55
CA THR A 291 54.11 -25.44 6.16
C THR A 291 52.73 -25.80 5.59
N ASN A 292 52.64 -27.01 5.06
CA ASN A 292 51.44 -27.64 4.54
C ASN A 292 50.61 -28.16 5.72
N ALA A 293 49.32 -27.80 5.78
CA ALA A 293 48.36 -28.51 6.59
C ALA A 293 47.05 -28.68 5.80
N LYS A 294 46.71 -29.94 5.55
CA LYS A 294 45.58 -30.45 4.77
C LYS A 294 44.46 -30.82 5.74
N PRO A 295 43.22 -30.34 5.59
CA PRO A 295 42.09 -30.92 6.31
C PRO A 295 41.35 -31.96 5.46
N ALA A 296 40.96 -33.01 6.16
CA ALA A 296 40.37 -34.24 5.67
C ALA A 296 38.92 -34.07 5.21
N ARG A 297 38.60 -34.87 4.20
CA ARG A 297 37.30 -35.08 3.57
C ARG A 297 36.49 -36.03 4.47
N SER A 298 35.31 -35.62 4.93
CA SER A 298 34.35 -36.53 5.59
C SER A 298 33.03 -36.53 4.81
N THR A 299 32.77 -37.67 4.17
CA THR A 299 31.53 -38.03 3.51
C THR A 299 30.61 -38.73 4.51
N LYS A 300 29.34 -38.31 4.59
CA LYS A 300 28.27 -39.23 5.00
C LYS A 300 26.95 -38.88 4.33
N ALA A 301 26.61 -39.70 3.34
CA ALA A 301 25.32 -39.74 2.68
C ALA A 301 24.33 -40.50 3.57
N THR A 302 23.17 -39.91 3.84
CA THR A 302 21.99 -40.60 4.36
C THR A 302 20.96 -40.79 3.25
N LYS A 303 20.63 -42.06 3.07
CA LYS A 303 19.71 -42.65 2.10
C LYS A 303 18.34 -42.84 2.77
N ALA A 304 17.30 -43.01 1.94
CA ALA A 304 15.90 -43.33 2.25
C ALA A 304 14.99 -42.09 2.41
N THR A 305 13.76 -42.03 1.88
CA THR A 305 12.80 -43.12 1.64
C THR A 305 11.82 -42.73 0.53
N LYS A 306 11.46 -43.69 -0.32
CA LYS A 306 10.50 -43.60 -1.42
C LYS A 306 9.11 -44.03 -0.91
N PRO A 307 8.03 -43.25 -1.07
CA PRO A 307 6.69 -43.80 -0.93
C PRO A 307 6.15 -44.31 -2.26
N SER A 308 5.47 -45.43 -2.12
CA SER A 308 4.89 -46.34 -3.09
C SER A 308 3.68 -45.77 -3.85
N ARG A 309 3.56 -46.28 -5.07
CA ARG A 309 2.48 -46.08 -6.03
C ARG A 309 1.43 -47.19 -5.81
N THR A 310 0.19 -46.81 -5.50
CA THR A 310 -1.04 -47.65 -5.52
C THR A 310 -2.21 -46.66 -5.47
N ALA A 311 -3.34 -46.77 -6.14
CA ALA A 311 -3.86 -47.71 -7.12
C ALA A 311 -4.92 -46.96 -7.94
N ALA A 312 -5.07 -47.34 -9.20
CA ALA A 312 -6.11 -46.86 -10.10
C ALA A 312 -7.46 -47.48 -9.73
N ALA A 313 -8.51 -46.66 -9.65
CA ALA A 313 -9.90 -47.12 -9.69
C ALA A 313 -10.50 -46.62 -11.01
N ALA A 314 -10.66 -47.55 -11.95
CA ALA A 314 -11.41 -47.35 -13.18
C ALA A 314 -12.91 -47.37 -12.83
N VAL A 315 -13.59 -46.25 -13.06
CA VAL A 315 -15.06 -46.19 -13.08
C VAL A 315 -15.48 -46.18 -14.54
N ALA A 316 -16.27 -47.19 -14.90
CA ALA A 316 -16.83 -47.37 -16.23
C ALA A 316 -17.71 -46.18 -16.62
N ALA A 317 -17.53 -45.71 -17.85
CA ALA A 317 -18.36 -44.70 -18.48
C ALA A 317 -19.64 -45.35 -19.01
N GLU A 318 -20.80 -44.87 -18.56
CA GLU A 318 -22.07 -45.12 -19.23
C GLU A 318 -22.17 -44.28 -20.52
N PRO A 319 -22.75 -44.83 -21.61
CA PRO A 319 -23.02 -44.07 -22.82
C PRO A 319 -24.22 -43.13 -22.59
N VAL A 320 -23.99 -41.83 -22.72
CA VAL A 320 -25.04 -40.80 -22.63
C VAL A 320 -25.61 -40.53 -24.04
N ASP A 321 -26.94 -40.64 -24.14
CA ASP A 321 -27.75 -40.35 -25.33
C ASP A 321 -27.46 -38.97 -25.98
N PRO A 322 -27.30 -38.87 -27.31
CA PRO A 322 -26.90 -37.65 -27.99
C PRO A 322 -28.03 -36.66 -28.37
N LEU A 323 -29.25 -36.80 -27.84
CA LEU A 323 -30.44 -36.09 -28.38
C LEU A 323 -31.01 -34.92 -27.54
N LEU A 324 -30.24 -34.32 -26.63
CA LEU A 324 -30.61 -33.06 -25.95
C LEU A 324 -29.60 -31.94 -26.21
N ALA A 325 -29.33 -31.66 -27.48
CA ALA A 325 -28.61 -30.48 -27.95
C ALA A 325 -29.59 -29.33 -28.23
N GLY A 326 -30.13 -28.69 -27.19
CA GLY A 326 -31.09 -27.59 -27.36
C GLY A 326 -30.96 -26.51 -26.30
N GLY A 327 -30.27 -25.42 -26.62
CA GLY A 327 -30.40 -24.14 -25.92
C GLY A 327 -29.36 -23.83 -24.82
N ARG A 328 -28.06 -23.80 -25.15
CA ARG A 328 -27.11 -23.03 -24.33
C ARG A 328 -27.44 -21.55 -24.53
N SER A 329 -28.09 -20.93 -23.54
CA SER A 329 -28.38 -19.49 -23.54
C SER A 329 -27.08 -18.69 -23.74
N ALA A 330 -27.12 -17.67 -24.61
CA ALA A 330 -25.98 -16.81 -24.93
C ALA A 330 -25.32 -16.20 -23.67
N ALA A 331 -26.10 -16.00 -22.60
CA ALA A 331 -25.59 -15.54 -21.30
C ALA A 331 -24.56 -16.50 -20.67
N GLY A 332 -24.76 -17.82 -20.81
CA GLY A 332 -23.85 -18.82 -20.25
C GLY A 332 -22.56 -19.04 -21.08
N GLN A 333 -22.53 -18.58 -22.33
CA GLN A 333 -21.30 -18.52 -23.13
C GLN A 333 -20.48 -17.27 -22.83
N ALA A 334 -21.14 -16.11 -22.66
CA ALA A 334 -20.47 -14.86 -22.28
C ALA A 334 -19.73 -14.98 -20.92
N SER A 335 -20.32 -15.65 -19.93
CA SER A 335 -19.65 -15.87 -18.64
C SER A 335 -18.42 -16.78 -18.72
N ARG A 336 -18.39 -17.73 -19.68
CA ARG A 336 -17.25 -18.66 -19.84
C ARG A 336 -16.05 -18.03 -20.54
N THR A 337 -16.25 -17.03 -21.39
CA THR A 337 -15.15 -16.30 -22.05
C THR A 337 -14.62 -15.16 -21.20
N ALA A 338 -15.46 -14.58 -20.34
CA ALA A 338 -15.07 -13.52 -19.40
C ALA A 338 -14.11 -14.00 -18.31
N GLN A 339 -14.30 -15.20 -17.77
CA GLN A 339 -13.44 -15.74 -16.70
C GLN A 339 -11.96 -15.92 -17.13
N PRO A 340 -11.64 -16.48 -18.32
CA PRO A 340 -10.29 -16.48 -18.85
C PRO A 340 -9.65 -15.09 -18.99
N ALA A 341 -10.42 -14.08 -19.37
CA ALA A 341 -9.94 -12.71 -19.54
C ALA A 341 -9.63 -12.04 -18.19
N ALA A 342 -10.51 -12.18 -17.20
CA ALA A 342 -10.26 -11.71 -15.83
C ALA A 342 -9.03 -12.41 -15.20
N CYS A 343 -8.86 -13.71 -15.45
CA CYS A 343 -7.67 -14.46 -15.02
C CYS A 343 -6.37 -13.99 -15.71
N ARG A 344 -6.44 -13.57 -16.98
CA ARG A 344 -5.29 -12.97 -17.68
C ARG A 344 -4.94 -11.61 -17.08
N LEU A 345 -5.95 -10.76 -16.84
CA LEU A 345 -5.74 -9.45 -16.21
C LEU A 345 -5.18 -9.60 -14.79
N GLY A 346 -5.78 -10.45 -13.94
CA GLY A 346 -5.33 -10.68 -12.57
C GLY A 346 -3.85 -11.09 -12.48
N ARG A 347 -3.42 -12.02 -13.33
CA ARG A 347 -1.99 -12.42 -13.42
C ARG A 347 -1.10 -11.28 -13.89
N ALA A 348 -1.53 -10.51 -14.90
CA ALA A 348 -0.77 -9.35 -15.37
C ALA A 348 -0.61 -8.27 -14.29
N LEU A 349 -1.64 -8.02 -13.48
CA LEU A 349 -1.58 -7.09 -12.36
C LEU A 349 -0.59 -7.53 -11.28
N VAL A 350 -0.62 -8.81 -10.88
CA VAL A 350 0.34 -9.32 -9.87
C VAL A 350 1.78 -9.27 -10.40
N ALA A 351 1.99 -9.55 -11.69
CA ALA A 351 3.30 -9.42 -12.31
C ALA A 351 3.81 -7.96 -12.35
N ASP A 352 2.93 -6.99 -12.64
CA ASP A 352 3.29 -5.55 -12.57
C ASP A 352 3.65 -5.14 -11.13
N LEU A 353 2.82 -5.49 -10.14
CA LEU A 353 3.10 -5.23 -8.72
C LEU A 353 4.49 -5.74 -8.30
N ARG A 354 4.82 -6.97 -8.69
CA ARG A 354 6.14 -7.56 -8.42
C ARG A 354 7.26 -6.80 -9.12
N THR A 355 7.08 -6.44 -10.39
CA THR A 355 8.07 -5.69 -11.17
C THR A 355 8.36 -4.33 -10.54
N GLN A 356 7.33 -3.58 -10.16
CA GLN A 356 7.47 -2.29 -9.49
C GLN A 356 8.17 -2.41 -8.13
N SER A 357 7.82 -3.45 -7.36
CA SER A 357 8.41 -3.69 -6.03
C SER A 357 9.89 -4.06 -6.11
N LEU A 358 10.30 -4.80 -7.14
CA LEU A 358 11.71 -5.08 -7.42
C LEU A 358 12.47 -3.82 -7.84
N GLY A 359 11.85 -2.95 -8.64
CA GLY A 359 12.41 -1.65 -8.98
C GLY A 359 12.63 -0.77 -7.75
N LEU A 360 11.68 -0.77 -6.81
CA LEU A 360 11.81 -0.10 -5.51
C LEU A 360 12.98 -0.67 -4.68
N ALA A 361 13.09 -2.00 -4.57
CA ALA A 361 14.17 -2.65 -3.84
C ALA A 361 15.56 -2.32 -4.42
N ASP A 362 15.69 -2.31 -5.75
CA ASP A 362 16.93 -1.96 -6.45
C ASP A 362 17.29 -0.47 -6.30
N ALA A 363 16.31 0.43 -6.31
CA ALA A 363 16.52 1.84 -6.00
C ALA A 363 17.00 2.05 -4.56
N LEU A 364 16.40 1.35 -3.60
CA LEU A 364 16.79 1.39 -2.20
C LEU A 364 18.20 0.83 -1.97
N ALA A 365 18.54 -0.31 -2.60
CA ALA A 365 19.89 -0.88 -2.53
C ALA A 365 20.95 0.12 -3.05
N ARG A 366 20.71 0.74 -4.21
CA ARG A 366 21.61 1.79 -4.75
C ARG A 366 21.80 2.96 -3.79
N ARG A 367 20.73 3.39 -3.11
CA ARG A 367 20.80 4.50 -2.15
C ARG A 367 21.63 4.14 -0.93
N LEU A 368 21.46 2.93 -0.39
CA LEU A 368 22.25 2.41 0.72
C LEU A 368 23.74 2.24 0.36
N GLU A 369 24.02 1.84 -0.88
CA GLU A 369 25.38 1.71 -1.44
C GLU A 369 26.07 3.05 -1.75
N ALA A 370 25.32 4.10 -2.14
CA ALA A 370 25.86 5.42 -2.47
C ALA A 370 26.19 6.29 -1.23
N ALA A 371 25.52 6.03 -0.10
CA ALA A 371 25.67 6.79 1.14
C ALA A 371 27.10 6.86 1.78
N PRO A 372 28.01 5.86 1.68
CA PRO A 372 29.32 5.95 2.33
C PRO A 372 30.27 6.97 1.69
N VAL A 373 30.01 7.42 0.45
CA VAL A 373 30.92 8.34 -0.27
C VAL A 373 30.71 9.80 0.15
N LEU A 374 29.50 10.18 0.58
CA LEU A 374 29.15 11.56 0.92
C LEU A 374 29.45 11.93 2.39
N ALA A 375 29.49 10.95 3.31
CA ALA A 375 29.78 11.20 4.73
C ALA A 375 31.21 11.73 4.97
N VAL A 376 32.18 11.38 4.11
CA VAL A 376 33.55 11.90 4.19
C VAL A 376 33.64 13.34 3.64
N ALA A 377 32.77 13.72 2.71
CA ALA A 377 32.74 15.07 2.13
C ALA A 377 31.96 16.09 3.01
N ALA A 378 31.01 15.62 3.82
CA ALA A 378 30.16 16.45 4.68
C ALA A 378 30.83 16.98 5.96
N SER A 379 32.13 16.70 6.18
CA SER A 379 32.89 17.29 7.29
C SER A 379 33.19 18.79 7.11
N ALA A 380 32.84 19.38 5.95
CA ALA A 380 32.85 20.82 5.75
C ALA A 380 31.50 21.42 6.19
N PRO A 381 31.48 22.33 7.19
CA PRO A 381 30.26 22.97 7.68
C PRO A 381 29.65 23.83 6.56
N SER A 382 28.73 23.24 5.81
CA SER A 382 28.02 23.90 4.72
C SER A 382 26.82 24.61 5.34
N ALA A 383 26.98 25.91 5.62
CA ALA A 383 26.05 26.76 6.39
C ALA A 383 24.67 27.05 5.73
N THR A 384 24.27 26.32 4.69
CA THR A 384 23.07 26.62 3.89
C THR A 384 22.18 25.42 3.55
N ALA A 385 22.50 24.20 3.99
CA ALA A 385 21.59 23.07 3.81
C ALA A 385 20.45 23.17 4.85
N PRO A 386 19.17 23.21 4.42
CA PRO A 386 18.04 23.20 5.36
C PRO A 386 18.12 21.94 6.22
N ALA A 387 17.89 22.12 7.52
CA ALA A 387 17.99 21.08 8.53
C ALA A 387 17.20 19.84 8.12
N GLY A 388 17.90 18.72 7.89
CA GLY A 388 17.28 17.45 7.49
C GLY A 388 16.27 16.90 8.51
N GLY A 389 16.18 17.51 9.70
CA GLY A 389 15.25 17.13 10.75
C GLY A 389 13.79 17.44 10.50
N ASP A 390 13.55 18.59 9.89
CA ASP A 390 12.19 19.06 9.63
C ASP A 390 11.43 18.15 8.65
N ARG A 391 12.15 17.52 7.72
CA ARG A 391 11.52 16.71 6.65
C ARG A 391 10.89 15.42 7.16
N LEU A 392 11.48 14.80 8.17
CA LEU A 392 11.04 13.49 8.66
C LEU A 392 9.87 13.64 9.63
N GLY A 393 9.95 14.61 10.53
CA GLY A 393 8.81 15.04 11.34
C GLY A 393 7.64 15.46 10.46
N ALA A 394 7.90 16.27 9.42
CA ALA A 394 6.87 16.70 8.47
C ALA A 394 6.26 15.53 7.70
N GLY A 395 7.06 14.60 7.19
CA GLY A 395 6.56 13.43 6.46
C GLY A 395 5.70 12.52 7.36
N TRP A 396 6.18 12.19 8.56
CA TRP A 396 5.38 11.40 9.50
C TRP A 396 4.05 12.08 9.85
N LEU A 397 4.09 13.40 10.07
CA LEU A 397 2.90 14.20 10.35
C LEU A 397 1.92 14.21 9.17
N GLU A 398 2.42 14.38 7.95
CA GLU A 398 1.60 14.31 6.73
C GLU A 398 0.90 12.95 6.63
N ALA A 399 1.62 11.86 6.89
CA ALA A 399 1.03 10.52 6.87
C ALA A 399 0.00 10.30 7.98
N LEU A 400 0.20 10.86 9.18
CA LEU A 400 -0.79 10.84 10.26
C LEU A 400 -2.07 11.58 9.85
N VAL A 401 -1.92 12.78 9.29
CA VAL A 401 -3.03 13.59 8.80
C VAL A 401 -3.75 12.89 7.65
N GLN A 402 -3.00 12.28 6.73
CA GLN A 402 -3.57 11.50 5.63
C GLN A 402 -4.40 10.32 6.15
N LEU A 403 -3.90 9.58 7.14
CA LEU A 403 -4.65 8.50 7.79
C LEU A 403 -5.96 9.03 8.39
N ARG A 404 -5.92 10.13 9.15
CA ARG A 404 -7.13 10.74 9.74
C ARG A 404 -8.12 11.16 8.66
N VAL A 405 -7.67 11.96 7.70
CA VAL A 405 -8.55 12.58 6.71
C VAL A 405 -9.11 11.53 5.75
N GLN A 406 -8.26 10.71 5.12
CA GLN A 406 -8.70 9.79 4.07
C GLN A 406 -9.44 8.58 4.62
N ALA A 407 -9.00 8.03 5.76
CA ALA A 407 -9.53 6.77 6.26
C ALA A 407 -10.67 6.93 7.28
N LEU A 408 -10.87 8.12 7.86
CA LEU A 408 -11.89 8.39 8.86
C LEU A 408 -12.81 9.55 8.48
N GLU A 409 -12.28 10.74 8.22
CA GLU A 409 -13.12 11.95 8.05
C GLU A 409 -13.85 12.01 6.70
N GLN A 410 -13.17 11.73 5.58
CA GLN A 410 -13.80 11.76 4.26
C GLN A 410 -14.98 10.78 4.12
N PRO A 411 -14.89 9.53 4.61
CA PRO A 411 -16.05 8.63 4.66
C PRO A 411 -17.23 9.20 5.46
N LEU A 412 -16.98 9.83 6.61
CA LEU A 412 -18.02 10.47 7.43
C LEU A 412 -18.70 11.63 6.69
N GLN A 413 -17.91 12.45 5.98
CA GLN A 413 -18.44 13.55 5.17
C GLN A 413 -19.29 13.02 4.01
N ALA A 414 -18.86 11.93 3.37
CA ALA A 414 -19.59 11.31 2.29
C ALA A 414 -20.96 10.77 2.72
N GLU A 415 -21.08 10.21 3.92
CA GLU A 415 -22.36 9.77 4.49
C GLU A 415 -23.29 10.94 4.85
N ALA A 416 -22.73 12.06 5.33
CA ALA A 416 -23.51 13.24 5.70
C ALA A 416 -24.24 13.86 4.49
N HIS A 417 -23.67 13.74 3.29
CA HIS A 417 -24.30 14.18 2.04
C HIS A 417 -25.37 13.19 1.56
N LYS A 418 -26.51 13.16 2.25
CA LYS A 418 -27.71 12.39 1.87
C LYS A 418 -28.10 12.68 0.41
N GLY A 419 -27.92 11.70 -0.47
CA GLY A 419 -28.38 11.75 -1.87
C GLY A 419 -27.29 11.60 -2.93
N ARG A 420 -26.01 11.67 -2.57
CA ARG A 420 -24.93 11.10 -3.41
C ARG A 420 -24.56 9.73 -2.85
N ALA A 421 -24.34 8.76 -3.73
CA ALA A 421 -23.68 7.53 -3.33
C ALA A 421 -22.37 7.93 -2.64
N GLY A 422 -22.27 7.71 -1.32
CA GLY A 422 -21.11 8.10 -0.55
C GLY A 422 -19.85 7.49 -1.18
N LEU A 423 -18.73 8.22 -1.13
CA LEU A 423 -17.43 7.64 -1.44
C LEU A 423 -17.25 6.38 -0.58
N PRO A 424 -17.08 5.21 -1.19
CA PRO A 424 -16.91 3.99 -0.43
C PRO A 424 -15.65 4.10 0.43
N LEU A 425 -15.68 3.49 1.62
CA LEU A 425 -14.50 3.36 2.46
C LEU A 425 -13.36 2.71 1.64
N PRO A 426 -12.10 3.12 1.84
CA PRO A 426 -10.98 2.36 1.31
C PRO A 426 -11.13 0.89 1.70
N ARG A 427 -10.97 -0.02 0.73
CA ARG A 427 -11.09 -1.47 0.94
C ARG A 427 -12.46 -1.98 1.38
N GLN A 428 -13.53 -1.24 1.08
CA GLN A 428 -14.89 -1.67 1.42
C GLN A 428 -15.30 -2.97 0.72
N LEU A 429 -14.85 -3.19 -0.52
CA LEU A 429 -15.20 -4.39 -1.29
C LEU A 429 -14.71 -5.67 -0.62
N SER A 430 -13.49 -5.65 -0.08
CA SER A 430 -12.88 -6.78 0.63
C SER A 430 -13.24 -6.91 2.11
N GLY A 431 -13.88 -5.86 2.66
CA GLY A 431 -14.08 -5.70 4.11
C GLY A 431 -12.79 -5.42 4.87
N SER A 432 -11.72 -4.97 4.20
CA SER A 432 -10.39 -4.75 4.80
C SER A 432 -10.14 -3.29 5.21
N ALA A 433 -11.19 -2.46 5.34
CA ALA A 433 -11.07 -1.06 5.74
C ALA A 433 -10.41 -0.87 7.12
N SER A 434 -10.75 -1.71 8.10
CA SER A 434 -10.12 -1.68 9.42
C SER A 434 -8.66 -2.14 9.38
N VAL A 435 -8.38 -3.20 8.62
CA VAL A 435 -7.02 -3.71 8.39
C VAL A 435 -6.15 -2.60 7.78
N ASP A 436 -6.71 -1.81 6.85
CA ASP A 436 -5.99 -0.69 6.25
C ASP A 436 -5.54 0.34 7.30
N ARG A 437 -6.48 0.82 8.11
CA ARG A 437 -6.22 1.83 9.15
C ARG A 437 -5.22 1.33 10.20
N VAL A 438 -5.46 0.14 10.74
CA VAL A 438 -4.60 -0.44 11.78
C VAL A 438 -3.19 -0.68 11.23
N SER A 439 -3.05 -1.14 9.98
CA SER A 439 -1.73 -1.36 9.38
C SER A 439 -0.96 -0.06 9.20
N ARG A 440 -1.60 1.00 8.68
CA ARG A 440 -0.96 2.32 8.54
C ARG A 440 -0.57 2.92 9.89
N TRP A 441 -1.49 2.88 10.86
CA TRP A 441 -1.22 3.35 12.22
C TRP A 441 -0.08 2.57 12.88
N SER A 442 -0.07 1.24 12.80
CA SER A 442 0.99 0.41 13.38
C SER A 442 2.38 0.79 12.86
N ALA A 443 2.45 1.18 11.57
CA ALA A 443 3.68 1.65 10.96
C ALA A 443 4.11 3.02 11.51
N LEU A 444 3.19 3.98 11.60
CA LEU A 444 3.47 5.29 12.18
C LEU A 444 3.86 5.18 13.67
N ARG A 445 3.14 4.36 14.43
CA ARG A 445 3.39 4.08 15.85
C ARG A 445 4.79 3.54 16.08
N ALA A 446 5.23 2.59 15.26
CA ALA A 446 6.56 1.99 15.41
C ALA A 446 7.71 3.01 15.31
N LEU A 447 7.55 4.09 14.54
CA LEU A 447 8.53 5.20 14.52
C LEU A 447 8.36 6.20 15.67
N ALA A 448 7.13 6.42 16.14
CA ALA A 448 6.89 7.35 17.24
C ALA A 448 7.37 6.76 18.58
N VAL A 449 6.99 5.52 18.87
CA VAL A 449 7.15 4.92 20.21
C VAL A 449 7.96 3.63 20.22
N GLY A 450 8.36 3.10 19.06
CA GLY A 450 8.98 1.79 18.92
C GLY A 450 7.97 0.66 18.73
N GLU A 451 8.44 -0.54 18.37
CA GLU A 451 7.60 -1.73 18.33
C GLU A 451 7.47 -2.35 19.73
N GLU A 452 6.26 -2.36 20.28
CA GLU A 452 5.95 -3.09 21.49
C GLU A 452 5.79 -4.57 21.13
N GLY A 453 6.64 -5.42 21.69
CA GLY A 453 6.40 -6.87 21.62
C GLY A 453 7.57 -7.76 21.28
N GLY A 454 8.82 -7.32 21.43
CA GLY A 454 9.98 -8.24 21.49
C GLY A 454 10.17 -9.16 20.28
N GLY A 455 9.46 -8.90 19.18
CA GLY A 455 9.86 -9.42 17.87
C GLY A 455 11.30 -8.99 17.63
N PRO A 456 12.05 -9.67 16.75
CA PRO A 456 13.42 -9.30 16.41
C PRO A 456 13.44 -8.01 15.57
N ALA A 457 12.79 -6.95 16.06
CA ALA A 457 13.12 -5.59 15.69
C ALA A 457 14.61 -5.46 16.00
N GLY A 458 15.40 -5.49 14.94
CA GLY A 458 16.84 -5.39 15.06
C GLY A 458 17.19 -4.15 15.87
N PRO A 459 18.29 -4.18 16.64
CA PRO A 459 18.71 -3.08 17.52
C PRO A 459 18.73 -1.70 16.84
N GLY A 460 18.81 -1.64 15.51
CA GLY A 460 18.75 -0.40 14.74
C GLY A 460 17.42 0.37 14.77
N LEU A 461 16.26 -0.27 14.93
CA LEU A 461 14.98 0.44 14.97
C LEU A 461 14.77 1.21 16.29
N GLN A 462 15.31 0.71 17.40
CA GLN A 462 15.13 1.33 18.73
C GLN A 462 15.72 2.74 18.79
N GLY A 463 16.80 3.00 18.05
CA GLY A 463 17.41 4.32 17.93
C GLY A 463 16.64 5.29 17.03
N LEU A 464 15.69 4.81 16.22
CA LEU A 464 14.86 5.67 15.37
C LEU A 464 13.62 6.20 16.10
N ALA A 465 13.16 5.52 17.15
CA ALA A 465 11.95 5.88 17.86
C ALA A 465 12.04 7.27 18.51
N TRP A 466 11.02 8.11 18.33
CA TRP A 466 10.99 9.45 18.93
C TRP A 466 11.01 9.41 20.46
N THR A 467 10.34 8.45 21.08
CA THR A 467 10.40 8.24 22.54
C THR A 467 11.83 8.02 23.05
N THR A 468 12.61 7.15 22.39
CA THR A 468 14.02 6.91 22.73
C THR A 468 14.84 8.19 22.61
N ARG A 469 14.61 8.98 21.56
CA ARG A 469 15.35 10.23 21.33
C ARG A 469 14.98 11.32 22.34
N LEU A 470 13.69 11.48 22.64
CA LEU A 470 13.22 12.38 23.67
C LEU A 470 13.84 12.03 25.03
N GLN A 471 13.89 10.73 25.38
CA GLN A 471 14.55 10.27 26.59
C GLN A 471 16.05 10.60 26.60
N GLN A 472 16.76 10.36 25.49
CA GLN A 472 18.18 10.70 25.35
C GLN A 472 18.44 12.22 25.45
N ALA A 473 17.48 13.04 25.01
CA ALA A 473 17.52 14.49 25.13
C ALA A 473 17.08 15.02 26.51
N GLY A 474 16.71 14.14 27.46
CA GLY A 474 16.26 14.52 28.81
C GLY A 474 14.77 14.87 28.92
N HIS A 475 13.98 14.64 27.86
CA HIS A 475 12.53 14.89 27.82
C HIS A 475 11.72 13.63 28.16
N ALA A 476 12.01 13.00 29.31
CA ALA A 476 11.38 11.73 29.72
C ALA A 476 9.85 11.82 29.87
N GLU A 477 9.34 12.90 30.47
CA GLU A 477 7.89 13.12 30.65
C GLU A 477 7.17 13.25 29.30
N LEU A 478 7.75 13.97 28.35
CA LEU A 478 7.18 14.14 27.01
C LEU A 478 7.19 12.82 26.22
N ALA A 479 8.23 11.99 26.40
CA ALA A 479 8.27 10.65 25.84
C ALA A 479 7.13 9.76 26.38
N GLU A 480 6.86 9.85 27.68
CA GLU A 480 5.74 9.12 28.30
C GLU A 480 4.37 9.65 27.80
N GLN A 481 4.19 10.96 27.70
CA GLN A 481 2.98 11.56 27.12
C GLN A 481 2.73 11.10 25.68
N LEU A 482 3.79 11.05 24.86
CA LEU A 482 3.71 10.54 23.48
C LEU A 482 3.26 9.08 23.46
N LEU A 483 3.83 8.23 24.33
CA LEU A 483 3.43 6.83 24.47
C LEU A 483 1.97 6.68 24.89
N GLN A 484 1.53 7.45 25.90
CA GLN A 484 0.15 7.43 26.36
C GLN A 484 -0.84 7.84 25.25
N GLN A 485 -0.52 8.89 24.47
CA GLN A 485 -1.37 9.30 23.34
C GLN A 485 -1.38 8.25 22.22
N ALA A 486 -0.24 7.62 21.93
CA ALA A 486 -0.20 6.53 20.95
C ALA A 486 -1.11 5.35 21.38
N ASN A 487 -1.07 4.96 22.66
CA ASN A 487 -1.94 3.93 23.21
C ASN A 487 -3.43 4.32 23.16
N ALA A 488 -3.75 5.60 23.36
CA ALA A 488 -5.12 6.08 23.20
C ALA A 488 -5.62 5.97 21.75
N VAL A 489 -4.74 6.18 20.76
CA VAL A 489 -5.05 5.96 19.34
C VAL A 489 -5.26 4.47 19.04
N ASP A 490 -4.43 3.58 19.58
CA ASP A 490 -4.63 2.11 19.45
C ASP A 490 -6.03 1.70 19.89
N GLN A 491 -6.41 2.10 21.11
CA GLN A 491 -7.72 1.81 21.69
C GLN A 491 -8.86 2.39 20.85
N ALA A 492 -8.71 3.62 20.34
CA ALA A 492 -9.74 4.26 19.54
C ALA A 492 -9.91 3.59 18.17
N LEU A 493 -8.82 3.17 17.51
CA LEU A 493 -8.87 2.45 16.24
C LEU A 493 -9.42 1.03 16.38
N GLU A 494 -9.13 0.35 17.49
CA GLU A 494 -9.72 -0.95 17.82
C GLU A 494 -11.23 -0.82 18.10
N ALA A 495 -11.65 0.20 18.86
CA ALA A 495 -13.06 0.50 19.06
C ALA A 495 -13.79 0.88 17.75
N ALA A 496 -13.05 1.36 16.75
CA ALA A 496 -13.59 1.73 15.43
C ALA A 496 -13.79 0.54 14.45
N LEU A 497 -13.54 -0.71 14.87
CA LEU A 497 -13.78 -1.91 14.06
C LEU A 497 -15.22 -2.04 13.49
N PRO A 498 -16.29 -1.66 14.21
CA PRO A 498 -17.66 -1.68 13.66
C PRO A 498 -17.87 -0.73 12.48
N ASN A 499 -16.92 0.18 12.19
CA ASN A 499 -17.01 1.21 11.16
C ASN A 499 -18.28 2.07 11.27
N THR A 500 -18.80 2.31 12.48
CA THR A 500 -19.96 3.19 12.67
C THR A 500 -19.51 4.66 12.78
N PRO A 501 -20.33 5.63 12.36
CA PRO A 501 -19.91 7.03 12.34
C PRO A 501 -19.40 7.58 13.69
N PRO A 502 -20.04 7.29 14.85
CA PRO A 502 -19.56 7.81 16.13
C PRO A 502 -18.16 7.30 16.52
N VAL A 503 -17.88 6.02 16.31
CA VAL A 503 -16.57 5.45 16.68
C VAL A 503 -15.46 5.89 15.71
N LEU A 504 -15.79 6.11 14.42
CA LEU A 504 -14.86 6.70 13.47
C LEU A 504 -14.52 8.15 13.83
N HIS A 505 -15.49 8.93 14.31
CA HIS A 505 -15.25 10.30 14.79
C HIS A 505 -14.32 10.31 16.01
N GLN A 506 -14.56 9.42 16.99
CA GLN A 506 -13.71 9.28 18.17
C GLN A 506 -12.26 8.91 17.80
N ALA A 507 -12.07 8.01 16.83
CA ALA A 507 -10.73 7.67 16.32
C ALA A 507 -10.05 8.87 15.63
N ALA A 508 -10.81 9.66 14.85
CA ALA A 508 -10.28 10.86 14.19
C ALA A 508 -9.84 11.92 15.21
N GLU A 509 -10.62 12.14 16.27
CA GLU A 509 -10.26 13.03 17.37
C GLU A 509 -9.01 12.57 18.13
N ALA A 510 -8.85 11.26 18.36
CA ALA A 510 -7.65 10.71 19.00
C ALA A 510 -6.40 11.00 18.17
N LEU A 511 -6.45 10.76 16.86
CA LEU A 511 -5.37 11.13 15.93
C LEU A 511 -5.11 12.64 15.92
N ALA A 512 -6.15 13.47 15.98
CA ALA A 512 -6.00 14.93 16.03
C ALA A 512 -5.32 15.42 17.32
N ARG A 513 -5.62 14.81 18.48
CA ARG A 513 -4.92 15.13 19.74
C ARG A 513 -3.45 14.75 19.68
N LEU A 514 -3.13 13.58 19.12
CA LEU A 514 -1.75 13.17 18.89
C LEU A 514 -1.01 14.14 17.94
N GLU A 515 -1.64 14.53 16.84
CA GLU A 515 -1.11 15.52 15.90
C GLU A 515 -0.72 16.83 16.63
N GLN A 516 -1.62 17.34 17.48
CA GLN A 516 -1.38 18.56 18.25
C GLN A 516 -0.23 18.42 19.24
N LEU A 517 -0.11 17.29 19.95
CA LEU A 517 1.01 17.00 20.84
C LEU A 517 2.33 16.99 20.05
N VAL A 518 2.35 16.31 18.90
CA VAL A 518 3.55 16.19 18.07
C VAL A 518 4.02 17.55 17.57
N VAL A 519 3.12 18.34 16.98
CA VAL A 519 3.45 19.65 16.41
C VAL A 519 3.89 20.65 17.48
N ARG A 520 3.20 20.69 18.62
CA ARG A 520 3.43 21.74 19.63
C ARG A 520 4.59 21.43 20.57
N GLN A 521 4.88 20.15 20.83
CA GLN A 521 5.82 19.77 21.88
C GLN A 521 6.91 18.82 21.38
N VAL A 522 6.56 17.75 20.66
CA VAL A 522 7.55 16.74 20.26
C VAL A 522 8.53 17.26 19.23
N LEU A 523 8.05 17.87 18.14
CA LEU A 523 8.95 18.37 17.09
C LEU A 523 9.89 19.47 17.61
N PRO A 524 9.43 20.48 18.37
CA PRO A 524 10.33 21.47 18.97
C PRO A 524 11.32 20.90 20.00
N ALA A 525 11.01 19.78 20.65
CA ALA A 525 11.94 19.12 21.58
C ALA A 525 12.96 18.21 20.87
N LEU A 526 12.71 17.86 19.60
CA LEU A 526 13.61 17.03 18.78
C LEU A 526 14.45 17.85 17.80
N SER A 527 14.07 19.11 17.57
CA SER A 527 14.95 20.13 17.03
C SER A 527 15.94 20.49 18.12
#